data_AF-A0A4V3MJE5-F1
#
_entry.id   AF-A0A4V3MJE5-F1
#
_cell.length_a   1.000
_cell.length_b   1.000
_cell.length_c   1.000
_cell.angle_alpha   90.00
_cell.angle_beta   90.00
_cell.angle_gamma   90.00
#
_symmetry.space_group_name_H-M   'P 1'
#
loop_
_entity.id
_entity.type
_entity.pdbx_description
1 polymer ?
#
loop_
_entity_poly.entity_id
_entity_poly.type
_entity_poly.pdbx_seq_one_letter_code
_entity_poly.pdbx_strand_id
1 'polypeptide(L)'
;GLEDVRAFQEHLVSTGISWPALNQTVCALRFFYGVTLGHAEIPERIVYARSPRTLPVVLSADEVVHFLEAVPSLKTRTALTTAYAAGLRASETVGLKVGDIDSGRGVILVRHGKGGKDRTVMLSADRKS
;
A
#
# COMPACT_ATOMS: atom_id res chain seq x y z
N GLY A 1 -15.05 -29.88 8.47
CA GLY A 1 -14.81 -28.68 9.30
C GLY A 1 -13.36 -28.27 9.30
N LEU A 2 -12.53 -28.84 10.20
CA LEU A 2 -11.08 -28.57 10.27
C LEU A 2 -10.26 -29.30 9.19
N GLU A 3 -10.69 -30.51 8.81
CA GLU A 3 -10.04 -31.29 7.75
C GLU A 3 -10.17 -30.58 6.39
N ASP A 4 -11.31 -29.96 6.10
CA ASP A 4 -11.53 -29.17 4.87
C ASP A 4 -10.62 -27.94 4.81
N VAL A 5 -10.40 -27.27 5.95
CA VAL A 5 -9.48 -26.11 6.01
C VAL A 5 -8.05 -26.54 5.75
N ARG A 6 -7.63 -27.69 6.30
CA ARG A 6 -6.30 -28.24 6.07
C ARG A 6 -6.11 -28.69 4.63
N ALA A 7 -7.07 -29.42 4.06
CA ALA A 7 -7.05 -29.84 2.66
C ALA A 7 -7.05 -28.63 1.70
N PHE A 8 -7.78 -27.58 2.03
CA PHE A 8 -7.76 -26.32 1.28
C PHE A 8 -6.42 -25.59 1.39
N GLN A 9 -5.81 -25.52 2.59
CA GLN A 9 -4.47 -24.96 2.76
C GLN A 9 -3.40 -25.74 1.99
N GLU A 10 -3.44 -27.07 2.02
CA GLU A 10 -2.54 -27.95 1.27
C GLU A 10 -2.73 -27.77 -0.25
N HIS A 11 -3.98 -27.63 -0.71
CA HIS A 11 -4.29 -27.30 -2.11
C HIS A 11 -3.76 -25.92 -2.53
N LEU A 12 -3.92 -24.89 -1.71
CA LEU A 12 -3.41 -23.54 -1.99
C LEU A 12 -1.88 -23.47 -2.04
N VAL A 13 -1.19 -24.29 -1.24
CA VAL A 13 0.27 -24.40 -1.30
C VAL A 13 0.71 -25.16 -2.56
N SER A 14 -0.01 -26.22 -2.95
CA SER A 14 0.29 -27.00 -4.17
C SER A 14 0.08 -26.22 -5.48
N THR A 15 -0.75 -25.18 -5.45
CA THR A 15 -1.06 -24.33 -6.62
C THR A 15 -0.08 -23.18 -6.83
N GLY A 16 0.96 -23.06 -5.99
CA GLY A 16 2.04 -22.08 -6.17
C GLY A 16 1.65 -20.63 -5.86
N ILE A 17 0.63 -20.42 -5.03
CA ILE A 17 0.14 -19.09 -4.66
C ILE A 17 1.20 -18.34 -3.83
N SER A 18 1.33 -17.03 -4.07
CA SER A 18 2.27 -16.19 -3.32
C SER A 18 1.91 -16.08 -1.84
N TRP A 19 2.91 -15.98 -0.96
CA TRP A 19 2.71 -15.87 0.49
C TRP A 19 1.73 -14.76 0.92
N PRO A 20 1.72 -13.55 0.32
CA PRO A 20 0.73 -12.53 0.64
C PRO A 20 -0.70 -12.94 0.29
N ALA A 21 -0.91 -13.59 -0.85
CA ALA A 21 -2.22 -14.07 -1.27
C ALA A 21 -2.72 -15.20 -0.34
N LEU A 22 -1.84 -16.11 0.06
CA LEU A 22 -2.16 -17.14 1.06
C LEU A 22 -2.60 -16.53 2.40
N ASN A 23 -1.86 -15.52 2.89
CA ASN A 23 -2.19 -14.84 4.15
C ASN A 23 -3.50 -14.03 4.06
N GLN A 24 -3.80 -13.45 2.91
CA GLN A 24 -5.09 -12.79 2.67
C GLN A 24 -6.25 -13.80 2.72
N THR A 25 -6.07 -14.98 2.13
CA THR A 25 -7.06 -16.07 2.20
C THR A 25 -7.24 -16.57 3.63
N VAL A 26 -6.15 -16.72 4.40
CA VAL A 26 -6.22 -17.07 5.83
C VAL A 26 -6.99 -16.02 6.64
N CYS A 27 -6.75 -14.72 6.41
CA CYS A 27 -7.53 -13.64 7.03
C CYS A 27 -9.03 -13.77 6.72
N ALA A 28 -9.39 -14.02 5.46
CA ALA A 28 -10.78 -14.18 5.04
C ALA A 28 -11.45 -15.39 5.71
N LEU A 29 -10.75 -16.54 5.79
CA LEU A 29 -11.26 -17.74 6.47
C LEU A 29 -11.47 -17.51 7.97
N ARG A 30 -10.51 -16.87 8.64
CA ARG A 30 -10.64 -16.51 10.06
C ARG A 30 -11.82 -15.58 10.31
N PHE A 31 -12.03 -14.59 9.44
CA PHE A 31 -13.18 -13.70 9.53
C PHE A 31 -14.50 -14.45 9.31
N PHE A 32 -14.57 -15.27 8.27
CA PHE A 32 -15.77 -16.04 7.94
C PHE A 32 -16.18 -16.98 9.08
N TYR A 33 -15.26 -17.78 9.60
CA TYR A 33 -15.56 -18.71 10.70
C TYR A 33 -15.81 -17.99 12.03
N GLY A 34 -15.01 -16.98 12.37
CA GLY A 34 -15.11 -16.30 13.66
C GLY A 34 -16.27 -15.30 13.75
N VAL A 35 -16.54 -14.57 12.68
CA VAL A 35 -17.54 -13.48 12.67
C VAL A 35 -18.84 -13.91 12.01
N THR A 36 -18.78 -14.49 10.81
CA THR A 36 -20.00 -14.86 10.06
C THR A 36 -20.68 -16.09 10.63
N LEU A 37 -19.91 -17.11 11.00
CA LEU A 37 -20.43 -18.38 11.52
C LEU A 37 -20.39 -18.48 13.06
N GLY A 38 -19.79 -17.52 13.75
CA GLY A 38 -19.76 -17.46 15.23
C GLY A 38 -18.88 -18.52 15.90
N HIS A 39 -18.02 -19.22 15.16
CA HIS A 39 -17.10 -20.24 15.68
C HIS A 39 -15.76 -19.61 16.05
N ALA A 40 -15.67 -19.02 17.24
CA ALA A 40 -14.48 -18.32 17.71
C ALA A 40 -13.24 -19.23 17.87
N GLU A 41 -13.44 -20.53 18.06
CA GLU A 41 -12.38 -21.53 18.23
C GLU A 41 -11.67 -21.94 16.94
N ILE A 42 -12.31 -21.75 15.78
CA ILE A 42 -11.76 -22.16 14.48
C ILE A 42 -10.64 -21.20 14.01
N PRO A 43 -10.80 -19.86 14.09
CA PRO A 43 -9.75 -18.92 13.72
C PRO A 43 -8.41 -19.21 14.38
N GLU A 44 -8.37 -19.57 15.66
CA GLU A 44 -7.13 -19.86 16.40
C GLU A 44 -6.34 -21.04 15.81
N ARG A 45 -7.04 -21.97 15.15
CA ARG A 45 -6.44 -23.14 14.51
C ARG A 45 -5.94 -22.85 13.09
N ILE A 46 -6.35 -21.74 12.48
CA ILE A 46 -5.89 -21.32 11.16
C ILE A 46 -4.63 -20.47 11.31
N VAL A 47 -3.48 -21.10 11.10
CA VAL A 47 -2.16 -20.48 11.26
C VAL A 47 -1.81 -19.66 10.01
N TYR A 48 -1.26 -18.46 10.23
CA TYR A 48 -0.68 -17.66 9.16
C TYR A 48 0.58 -18.31 8.60
N ALA A 49 0.75 -18.19 7.29
CA ALA A 49 1.98 -18.61 6.67
C ALA A 49 3.09 -17.59 6.93
N ARG A 50 4.26 -18.08 7.35
CA ARG A 50 5.45 -17.24 7.55
C ARG A 50 6.01 -16.83 6.19
N SER A 51 5.75 -15.59 5.79
CA SER A 51 6.40 -15.00 4.62
C SER A 51 7.84 -14.63 4.95
N PRO A 52 8.83 -15.01 4.12
CA PRO A 52 10.15 -14.40 4.16
C PRO A 52 10.00 -12.88 3.99
N ARG A 53 10.63 -12.08 4.85
CA ARG A 53 10.67 -10.63 4.67
C ARG A 53 11.73 -10.34 3.61
N THR A 54 11.30 -9.94 2.42
CA THR A 54 12.20 -9.32 1.46
C THR A 54 12.52 -7.91 1.95
N LEU A 55 13.79 -7.52 1.90
CA LEU A 55 14.16 -6.13 2.12
C LEU A 55 13.52 -5.30 1.00
N PRO A 56 12.80 -4.21 1.32
CA PRO A 56 12.29 -3.33 0.29
C PRO A 56 13.48 -2.81 -0.52
N VAL A 57 13.42 -2.98 -1.84
CA VAL A 57 14.37 -2.35 -2.75
C VAL A 57 14.09 -0.85 -2.66
N VAL A 58 14.88 -0.13 -1.86
CA VAL A 58 14.81 1.32 -1.80
C VAL A 58 15.65 1.85 -2.95
N LEU A 59 15.02 2.57 -3.87
CA LEU A 59 15.75 3.28 -4.93
C LEU A 59 16.66 4.33 -4.31
N SER A 60 17.88 4.43 -4.81
CA SER A 60 18.79 5.54 -4.49
C SER A 60 18.24 6.87 -5.01
N ALA A 61 18.72 7.99 -4.44
CA ALA A 61 18.29 9.32 -4.87
C ALA A 61 18.54 9.56 -6.37
N ASP A 62 19.67 9.08 -6.89
CA ASP A 62 20.02 9.18 -8.31
C ASP A 62 19.07 8.38 -9.21
N GLU A 63 18.69 7.16 -8.80
CA GLU A 63 17.70 6.35 -9.54
C GLU A 63 16.32 7.03 -9.56
N VAL A 64 15.92 7.67 -8.47
CA VAL A 64 14.66 8.42 -8.41
C VAL A 64 14.69 9.63 -9.34
N VAL A 65 15.81 10.38 -9.37
CA VAL A 65 15.97 11.52 -10.29
C VAL A 65 15.90 11.04 -11.74
N HIS A 66 16.66 10.01 -12.09
CA HIS A 66 16.66 9.46 -13.45
C HIS A 66 15.28 8.95 -13.88
N PHE A 67 14.57 8.27 -12.98
CA PHE A 67 13.20 7.82 -13.20
C PHE A 67 12.24 9.00 -13.44
N LEU A 68 12.32 10.06 -12.64
CA LEU A 68 11.46 11.25 -12.79
C LEU A 68 11.78 12.02 -14.08
N GLU A 69 13.05 12.11 -14.47
CA GLU A 69 13.48 12.77 -15.71
C GLU A 69 13.02 12.02 -16.97
N ALA A 70 12.95 10.69 -16.90
CA ALA A 70 12.43 9.84 -17.98
C ALA A 70 10.92 10.00 -18.24
N VAL A 71 10.17 10.69 -17.36
CA VAL A 71 8.74 10.94 -17.54
C VAL A 71 8.52 12.07 -18.56
N PRO A 72 7.94 11.78 -19.76
CA PRO A 72 7.84 12.76 -20.85
C PRO A 72 6.78 13.85 -20.57
N SER A 73 5.73 13.52 -19.81
CA SER A 73 4.67 14.46 -19.45
C SER A 73 5.10 15.32 -18.27
N LEU A 74 5.22 16.63 -18.49
CA LEU A 74 5.55 17.59 -17.43
C LEU A 74 4.56 17.49 -16.26
N LYS A 75 3.26 17.35 -16.55
CA LYS A 75 2.20 17.19 -15.53
C LYS A 75 2.45 15.95 -14.66
N THR A 76 2.76 14.82 -15.29
CA THR A 76 2.97 13.55 -14.59
C THR A 76 4.27 13.58 -13.80
N ARG A 77 5.33 14.15 -14.37
CA ARG A 77 6.61 14.35 -13.71
C ARG A 77 6.45 15.21 -12.46
N THR A 78 5.80 16.36 -12.57
CA THR A 78 5.53 17.24 -11.43
C THR A 78 4.71 16.54 -10.35
N ALA A 79 3.67 15.77 -10.70
CA ALA A 79 2.87 15.03 -9.73
C ALA A 79 3.69 13.96 -8.98
N LEU A 80 4.54 13.21 -9.70
CA LEU A 80 5.40 12.19 -9.11
C LEU A 80 6.51 12.80 -8.25
N THR A 81 7.16 13.87 -8.71
CA THR A 81 8.15 14.61 -7.92
C THR A 81 7.53 15.18 -6.65
N THR A 82 6.32 15.72 -6.75
CA THR A 82 5.57 16.26 -5.63
C THR A 82 5.21 15.16 -4.63
N ALA A 83 4.74 14.01 -5.13
CA ALA A 83 4.43 12.86 -4.29
C ALA A 83 5.65 12.32 -3.56
N TYR A 84 6.80 12.27 -4.23
CA TYR A 84 8.07 11.87 -3.65
C TYR A 84 8.51 12.86 -2.56
N ALA A 85 8.52 14.16 -2.87
CA ALA A 85 8.90 15.22 -1.94
C ALA A 85 8.00 15.29 -0.69
N ALA A 86 6.69 15.07 -0.87
CA ALA A 86 5.71 15.09 0.21
C ALA A 86 5.46 13.71 0.86
N GLY A 87 6.13 12.64 0.42
CA GLY A 87 5.89 11.29 0.94
C GLY A 87 4.43 10.82 0.81
N LEU A 88 3.79 11.18 -0.29
CA LEU A 88 2.40 10.79 -0.59
C LEU A 88 2.34 9.32 -1.01
N ARG A 89 1.25 8.66 -0.64
CA ARG A 89 0.96 7.31 -1.14
C ARG A 89 0.49 7.39 -2.59
N ALA A 90 0.70 6.33 -3.37
CA ALA A 90 0.24 6.27 -4.75
C ALA A 90 -1.27 6.58 -4.91
N SER A 91 -2.11 6.08 -3.98
CA SER A 91 -3.55 6.38 -3.97
C SER A 91 -3.87 7.85 -3.68
N GLU A 92 -3.03 8.54 -2.91
CA GLU A 92 -3.16 9.97 -2.60
C GLU A 92 -2.73 10.82 -3.81
N THR A 93 -1.66 10.42 -4.51
CA THR A 93 -1.16 11.10 -5.72
C THR A 93 -2.16 11.08 -6.87
N VAL A 94 -2.84 9.95 -7.10
CA VAL A 94 -3.85 9.82 -8.18
C VAL A 94 -5.10 10.65 -7.87
N GLY A 95 -5.46 10.80 -6.59
CA GLY A 95 -6.61 11.58 -6.13
C GLY A 95 -6.34 13.08 -5.97
N LEU A 96 -5.10 13.53 -6.11
CA LEU A 96 -4.70 14.91 -5.88
C LEU A 96 -5.29 15.86 -6.93
N LYS A 97 -6.02 16.88 -6.48
CA LYS A 97 -6.54 17.93 -7.37
C LYS A 97 -5.62 19.14 -7.35
N VAL A 98 -5.61 19.92 -8.44
CA VAL A 98 -4.82 21.16 -8.52
C VAL A 98 -5.19 22.14 -7.41
N GLY A 99 -6.47 22.20 -7.02
CA GLY A 99 -6.94 23.06 -5.92
C GLY A 99 -6.53 22.59 -4.52
N ASP A 100 -5.96 21.39 -4.38
CA ASP A 100 -5.42 20.90 -3.12
C ASP A 100 -3.93 21.30 -2.93
N ILE A 101 -3.31 21.92 -3.94
CA ILE A 101 -1.93 22.40 -3.91
C ILE A 101 -1.94 23.91 -3.65
N ASP A 102 -1.60 24.32 -2.43
CA ASP A 102 -1.35 25.71 -2.09
C ASP A 102 0.14 26.02 -2.29
N SER A 103 0.50 26.37 -3.53
CA SER A 103 1.85 26.77 -3.89
C SER A 103 2.30 28.06 -3.19
N GLY A 104 1.37 28.90 -2.73
CA GLY A 104 1.68 30.15 -2.02
C GLY A 104 2.12 29.91 -0.58
N ARG A 105 1.57 28.86 0.06
CA ARG A 105 1.94 28.43 1.42
C ARG A 105 2.91 27.25 1.44
N GLY A 106 3.22 26.66 0.29
CA GLY A 106 4.07 25.47 0.20
C GLY A 106 3.41 24.26 0.86
N VAL A 107 2.12 24.05 0.62
CA VAL A 107 1.31 23.06 1.33
C VAL A 107 0.45 22.25 0.35
N ILE A 108 0.34 20.94 0.58
CA ILE A 108 -0.61 20.04 -0.08
C ILE A 108 -1.64 19.56 0.93
N LEU A 109 -2.91 19.71 0.57
CA LEU A 109 -4.03 19.10 1.28
C LEU A 109 -4.24 17.66 0.75
N VAL A 110 -3.90 16.68 1.57
CA VAL A 110 -4.16 15.27 1.27
C VAL A 110 -5.54 14.90 1.80
N ARG A 111 -6.51 14.77 0.88
CA ARG A 111 -7.85 14.31 1.20
C ARG A 111 -7.90 12.79 1.32
N HIS A 112 -8.67 12.26 2.25
CA HIS A 112 -8.84 10.82 2.46
C HIS A 112 -7.54 10.07 2.83
N GLY A 113 -6.74 10.64 3.72
CA GLY A 113 -5.61 9.92 4.34
C GLY A 113 -6.06 8.68 5.14
N LYS A 114 -5.10 7.90 5.65
CA LYS A 114 -5.39 6.68 6.42
C LYS A 114 -6.40 6.97 7.55
N GLY A 115 -7.54 6.24 7.54
CA GLY A 115 -8.62 6.44 8.51
C GLY A 115 -9.63 7.53 8.14
N GLY A 116 -9.63 8.00 6.89
CA GLY A 116 -10.59 8.98 6.39
C GLY A 116 -10.33 10.40 6.90
N LYS A 117 -9.14 10.68 7.42
CA LYS A 117 -8.74 11.99 7.93
C LYS A 117 -7.89 12.74 6.91
N ASP A 118 -8.25 13.99 6.69
CA ASP A 118 -7.46 14.89 5.87
C ASP A 118 -6.19 15.28 6.62
N ARG A 119 -5.07 15.38 5.90
CA ARG A 119 -3.80 15.85 6.46
C ARG A 119 -3.16 16.87 5.54
N THR A 120 -2.41 17.77 6.16
CA THR A 120 -1.64 18.79 5.47
C THR A 120 -0.20 18.32 5.40
N VAL A 121 0.39 18.32 4.20
CA VAL A 121 1.79 17.95 3.99
C VAL A 121 2.52 19.15 3.42
N MET A 122 3.70 19.46 3.96
CA MET A 122 4.52 20.53 3.41
C MET A 122 5.13 20.10 2.08
N LEU A 123 5.02 20.95 1.07
CA LEU A 123 5.90 20.91 -0.08
C LEU A 123 7.28 21.30 0.43
N SER A 124 8.20 20.35 0.52
CA SER A 124 9.61 20.69 0.72
C SER A 124 10.05 21.56 -0.45
N ALA A 125 10.36 22.81 -0.18
CA ALA A 125 10.90 23.74 -1.16
C ALA A 125 12.34 23.32 -1.47
N ASP A 126 12.53 22.41 -2.41
CA ASP A 126 13.85 22.12 -2.93
C ASP A 126 13.84 21.97 -4.44
N ARG A 127 14.09 23.11 -5.10
CA ARG A 127 15.03 23.26 -6.22
C ARG A 127 15.17 24.75 -6.54
N LYS A 128 16.01 25.46 -5.77
CA LYS A 128 16.70 26.67 -6.21
C LYS A 128 18.20 26.48 -5.98
N SER A 129 18.88 26.03 -7.04
CA SER A 129 20.26 26.36 -7.41
C SER A 129 20.53 25.72 -8.76
#